data_AF-A0AAU3F0S0-F1
#
_entry.id   AF-A0AAU3F0S0-F1
#
_cell.length_a   1.000
_cell.length_b   1.000
_cell.length_c   1.000
_cell.angle_alpha   90.00
_cell.angle_beta   90.00
_cell.angle_gamma   90.00
#
_symmetry.space_group_name_H-M   'P 1'
#
loop_
_entity.id
_entity.type
_entity.pdbx_description
1 polymer ?
#
loop_
_entity_poly.entity_id
_entity_poly.type
_entity_poly.pdbx_seq_one_letter_code
_entity_poly.pdbx_strand_id
1 'polypeptide(L)'
;MTATVLSICALVVSLTSLGWQVVSWLRTGPVIKVKRHYVIAVIAGAVAPGHYLAVAATNRGRAPASITNWGLLLPDDVTTSSISAPLPGVEPLPHRLDPYAEVSWYLGEEEVDRICQERGISRAQMRPFVNVSGQGRKVGKPLG
;
A
#
# COMPACT_ATOMS: atom_id res chain seq x y z
N MET A 1 -12.81 -53.94 -11.87
CA MET A 1 -13.62 -53.08 -10.97
C MET A 1 -12.78 -52.28 -9.97
N THR A 2 -11.55 -52.69 -9.63
CA THR A 2 -10.66 -51.97 -8.71
C THR A 2 -10.07 -50.67 -9.30
N ALA A 3 -9.74 -50.67 -10.59
CA ALA A 3 -9.14 -49.51 -11.26
C ALA A 3 -10.04 -48.25 -11.23
N THR A 4 -11.34 -48.40 -11.44
CA THR A 4 -12.29 -47.26 -11.47
C THR A 4 -12.42 -46.60 -10.09
N VAL A 5 -12.48 -47.39 -9.03
CA VAL A 5 -12.57 -46.88 -7.64
C VAL A 5 -11.31 -46.08 -7.30
N LEU A 6 -10.14 -46.61 -7.67
CA LEU A 6 -8.85 -45.94 -7.44
C LEU A 6 -8.77 -44.60 -8.17
N SER A 7 -9.23 -44.53 -9.42
CA SER A 7 -9.24 -43.27 -10.19
C SER A 7 -10.15 -42.20 -9.57
N ILE A 8 -11.33 -42.59 -9.07
CA ILE A 8 -12.24 -41.65 -8.40
C ILE A 8 -11.62 -41.13 -7.11
N CYS A 9 -11.05 -42.01 -6.29
CA CYS A 9 -10.35 -41.61 -5.07
C CYS A 9 -9.18 -40.66 -5.38
N ALA A 10 -8.38 -40.95 -6.40
CA ALA A 10 -7.27 -40.10 -6.82
C ALA A 10 -7.74 -38.71 -7.28
N LEU A 11 -8.86 -38.63 -8.01
CA LEU A 11 -9.45 -37.37 -8.46
C LEU A 11 -9.89 -36.51 -7.26
N VAL A 12 -10.61 -37.09 -6.31
CA VAL A 12 -11.11 -36.37 -5.12
C VAL A 12 -9.96 -35.82 -4.27
N VAL A 13 -8.93 -36.64 -4.04
CA VAL A 13 -7.73 -36.22 -3.30
C VAL A 13 -7.01 -35.08 -4.03
N SER A 14 -6.87 -35.17 -5.34
CA SER A 14 -6.21 -34.15 -6.16
C SER A 14 -6.95 -32.81 -6.13
N LEU A 15 -8.28 -32.82 -6.27
CA LEU A 15 -9.11 -31.61 -6.19
C LEU A 15 -9.05 -30.97 -4.80
N THR A 16 -9.08 -31.79 -3.75
CA THR A 16 -8.98 -31.31 -2.37
C THR A 16 -7.61 -30.68 -2.11
N SER A 17 -6.54 -31.32 -2.56
CA SER A 17 -5.17 -30.81 -2.44
C SER A 17 -5.00 -29.49 -3.19
N LEU A 18 -5.49 -29.39 -4.42
CA LEU A 18 -5.40 -28.16 -5.22
C LEU A 18 -6.19 -27.01 -4.57
N GLY A 19 -7.41 -27.29 -4.11
CA GLY A 19 -8.22 -26.30 -3.39
C GLY A 19 -7.51 -25.78 -2.14
N TRP A 20 -6.89 -26.68 -1.37
CA TRP A 20 -6.11 -26.31 -0.20
C TRP A 20 -4.89 -25.45 -0.54
N GLN A 21 -4.16 -25.79 -1.60
CA GLN A 21 -3.00 -25.00 -2.06
C GLN A 21 -3.41 -23.57 -2.42
N VAL A 22 -4.51 -23.38 -3.16
CA VAL A 22 -5.03 -22.05 -3.51
C VAL A 22 -5.44 -21.27 -2.25
N VAL A 23 -6.17 -21.88 -1.34
CA VAL A 23 -6.59 -21.24 -0.08
C VAL A 23 -5.38 -20.84 0.77
N SER A 24 -4.38 -21.72 0.86
CA SER A 24 -3.16 -21.45 1.62
C SER A 24 -2.35 -20.30 1.01
N TRP A 25 -2.27 -20.23 -0.31
CA TRP A 25 -1.60 -19.17 -1.05
C TRP A 25 -2.29 -17.82 -0.83
N LEU A 26 -3.63 -17.79 -0.92
CA LEU A 26 -4.42 -16.59 -0.64
C LEU A 26 -4.29 -16.13 0.81
N ARG A 27 -4.09 -17.06 1.76
CA ARG A 27 -3.91 -16.75 3.19
C ARG A 27 -2.50 -16.31 3.57
N THR A 28 -1.48 -16.57 2.75
CA THR A 28 -0.07 -16.26 3.05
C THR A 28 0.48 -15.01 2.35
N GLY A 29 -0.34 -14.34 1.54
CA GLY A 29 0.05 -13.12 0.83
C GLY A 29 0.46 -11.94 1.74
N PRO A 30 1.04 -10.88 1.15
CA PRO A 30 1.40 -9.68 1.89
C PRO A 30 0.17 -9.01 2.50
N VAL A 31 0.33 -8.41 3.68
CA VAL A 31 -0.75 -7.69 4.39
C VAL A 31 -0.31 -6.25 4.56
N ILE A 32 -0.62 -5.41 3.58
CA ILE A 32 -0.21 -4.01 3.58
C ILE A 32 -1.21 -3.15 4.37
N LYS A 33 -0.71 -2.42 5.35
CA LYS A 33 -1.45 -1.37 6.06
C LYS A 33 -0.86 -0.01 5.73
N VAL A 34 -1.74 0.94 5.42
CA VAL A 34 -1.36 2.32 5.12
C VAL A 34 -1.72 3.22 6.30
N LYS A 35 -0.79 4.06 6.73
CA LYS A 35 -0.96 5.05 7.79
C LYS A 35 -0.49 6.41 7.32
N ARG A 36 -0.89 7.43 8.07
CA ARG A 36 -0.41 8.81 7.93
C ARG A 36 0.27 9.26 9.22
N HIS A 37 1.40 9.96 9.07
CA HIS A 37 2.10 10.59 10.19
C HIS A 37 2.62 11.95 9.74
N TYR A 38 2.63 12.93 10.64
CA TYR A 38 3.24 14.22 10.37
C TYR A 38 4.71 14.15 10.74
N VAL A 39 5.57 14.64 9.85
CA VAL A 39 7.02 14.63 10.06
C VAL A 39 7.59 16.01 9.77
N ILE A 40 8.67 16.32 10.48
CA ILE A 40 9.53 17.47 10.20
C ILE A 40 10.76 16.89 9.49
N ALA A 41 11.00 17.30 8.25
CA ALA A 41 12.13 16.79 7.50
C ALA A 41 13.44 17.44 7.97
N VAL A 42 14.48 16.63 8.16
CA VAL A 42 15.86 17.11 8.35
C VAL A 42 16.64 16.78 7.10
N ILE A 43 17.00 17.79 6.32
CA ILE A 43 17.69 17.65 5.03
C ILE A 43 19.08 18.29 5.17
N ALA A 44 20.13 17.52 4.88
CA ALA A 44 21.52 17.97 4.96
C ALA A 44 21.92 18.60 6.32
N GLY A 45 21.38 18.07 7.42
CA GLY A 45 21.66 18.56 8.77
C GLY A 45 20.86 19.81 9.18
N ALA A 46 20.02 20.34 8.30
CA ALA A 46 19.11 21.45 8.59
C ALA A 46 17.65 20.96 8.67
N VAL A 47 16.88 21.53 9.59
CA VAL A 47 15.42 21.35 9.60
C VAL A 47 14.86 22.06 8.37
N ALA A 48 14.21 21.31 7.49
CA ALA A 48 13.54 21.89 6.34
C ALA A 48 12.39 22.79 6.82
N PRO A 49 12.21 23.98 6.23
CA PRO A 49 11.06 24.81 6.53
C PRO A 49 9.80 24.10 6.01
N GLY A 50 8.89 23.76 6.91
CA GLY A 50 7.60 23.18 6.57
C GLY A 50 7.28 21.87 7.27
N HIS A 51 6.00 21.55 7.31
CA HIS A 51 5.48 20.27 7.77
C HIS A 51 5.25 19.35 6.58
N TYR A 52 5.55 18.07 6.74
CA TYR A 52 5.33 17.06 5.72
C TYR A 52 4.35 16.01 6.23
N LEU A 53 3.46 15.60 5.34
CA LEU A 53 2.60 14.44 5.53
C LEU A 53 3.32 13.20 4.99
N ALA A 54 3.62 12.25 5.87
CA ALA A 54 4.14 10.94 5.50
C ALA A 54 2.99 9.97 5.21
N VAL A 55 3.00 9.36 4.02
CA VAL A 55 2.21 8.18 3.66
C VAL A 55 3.07 6.95 3.91
N ALA A 56 2.79 6.24 5.01
CA ALA A 56 3.55 5.08 5.44
C ALA A 56 2.83 3.78 5.05
N ALA A 57 3.54 2.84 4.43
CA ALA A 57 3.06 1.50 4.16
C ALA A 57 3.86 0.48 4.98
N THR A 58 3.17 -0.25 5.85
CA THR A 58 3.75 -1.35 6.63
C THR A 58 3.28 -2.69 6.05
N ASN A 59 4.21 -3.59 5.77
CA ASN A 59 3.86 -4.98 5.46
C ASN A 59 3.78 -5.78 6.75
N ARG A 60 2.57 -6.19 7.16
CA ARG A 60 2.35 -7.08 8.31
C ARG A 60 2.25 -8.56 7.92
N GLY A 61 2.35 -8.85 6.63
CA GLY A 61 2.33 -10.21 6.10
C GLY A 61 3.70 -10.85 6.16
N ARG A 62 3.74 -12.15 5.84
CA ARG A 62 4.97 -12.95 5.78
C ARG A 62 5.59 -13.03 4.38
N ALA A 63 4.88 -12.54 3.36
CA ALA A 63 5.35 -12.46 1.99
C ALA A 63 5.73 -11.01 1.63
N PRO A 64 6.76 -10.80 0.77
CA PRO A 64 7.10 -9.47 0.28
C PRO A 64 5.99 -8.89 -0.61
N ALA A 65 5.93 -7.57 -0.72
CA ALA A 65 5.04 -6.84 -1.60
C ALA A 65 5.82 -5.89 -2.51
N SER A 66 5.27 -5.57 -3.68
CA SER A 66 5.80 -4.52 -4.55
C SER A 66 4.82 -3.35 -4.55
N ILE A 67 5.26 -2.21 -4.02
CA ILE A 67 4.51 -0.96 -4.05
C ILE A 67 4.82 -0.26 -5.37
N THR A 68 3.79 0.04 -6.15
CA THR A 68 3.93 0.60 -7.50
C THR A 68 3.49 2.06 -7.59
N ASN A 69 2.68 2.52 -6.65
CA ASN A 69 2.20 3.90 -6.59
C ASN A 69 1.79 4.25 -5.16
N TRP A 70 1.73 5.54 -4.83
CA TRP A 70 1.22 6.05 -3.58
C TRP A 70 0.59 7.44 -3.79
N GLY A 71 -0.18 7.90 -2.82
CA GLY A 71 -0.72 9.26 -2.84
C GLY A 71 -1.86 9.45 -1.85
N LEU A 72 -2.67 10.48 -2.11
CA LEU A 72 -3.90 10.76 -1.41
C LEU A 72 -5.09 10.49 -2.32
N LEU A 73 -6.06 9.79 -1.77
CA LEU A 73 -7.39 9.60 -2.33
C LEU A 73 -8.26 10.76 -1.87
N LEU A 74 -8.81 11.47 -2.84
CA LEU A 74 -9.77 12.56 -2.64
C LEU A 74 -11.20 11.99 -2.64
N PRO A 75 -12.21 12.83 -2.29
CA PRO A 75 -13.59 12.58 -2.64
C PRO A 75 -13.74 12.23 -4.13
N ASP A 76 -14.76 11.45 -4.47
CA ASP A 76 -15.10 11.01 -5.84
C ASP A 76 -14.06 10.10 -6.51
N ASP A 77 -13.26 9.39 -5.69
CA ASP A 77 -12.24 8.41 -6.12
C ASP A 77 -11.10 9.01 -6.97
N VAL A 78 -11.00 10.34 -7.00
CA VAL A 78 -9.89 11.06 -7.63
C VAL A 78 -8.63 10.83 -6.81
N THR A 79 -7.50 10.54 -7.46
CA THR A 79 -6.22 10.36 -6.77
C THR A 79 -5.27 11.50 -7.09
N THR A 80 -4.50 11.92 -6.09
CA THR A 80 -3.28 12.68 -6.37
C THR A 80 -2.26 11.69 -6.91
N SER A 81 -1.83 11.83 -8.17
CA SER A 81 -0.61 11.17 -8.62
C SER A 81 0.56 12.03 -8.14
N SER A 82 1.27 11.62 -7.11
CA SER A 82 2.55 12.25 -6.82
C SER A 82 3.57 11.72 -7.83
N ILE A 83 3.77 12.50 -8.91
CA ILE A 83 4.99 12.47 -9.72
C ILE A 83 5.99 13.47 -9.10
N SER A 84 5.98 13.63 -7.77
CA SER A 84 6.95 14.47 -7.12
C SER A 84 8.23 13.66 -7.07
N ALA A 85 9.23 14.09 -7.84
CA ALA A 85 10.57 13.52 -7.85
C ALA A 85 10.98 13.17 -6.41
N PRO A 86 11.54 11.96 -6.17
CA PRO A 86 11.82 11.51 -4.82
C PRO A 86 12.62 12.61 -4.11
N LEU A 87 12.07 13.14 -3.02
CA LEU A 87 12.85 13.95 -2.11
C LEU A 87 14.11 13.14 -1.75
N PRO A 88 15.27 13.78 -1.52
CA PRO A 88 16.47 13.06 -1.11
C PRO A 88 16.15 12.14 0.09
N GLY A 89 16.38 10.84 -0.06
CA GLY A 89 16.04 9.83 0.96
C GLY A 89 14.67 9.14 0.78
N VAL A 90 13.96 9.39 -0.32
CA VAL A 90 12.73 8.67 -0.68
C VAL A 90 13.04 7.50 -1.61
N GLU A 91 12.58 6.32 -1.21
CA GLU A 91 12.75 5.09 -1.98
C GLU A 91 12.01 5.16 -3.34
N PRO A 92 12.69 4.83 -4.46
CA PRO A 92 12.09 4.87 -5.78
C PRO A 92 11.00 3.81 -5.94
N LEU A 93 10.00 4.11 -6.78
CA LEU A 93 8.98 3.16 -7.20
C LEU A 93 9.39 2.47 -8.52
N PRO A 94 9.06 1.18 -8.72
CA PRO A 94 8.41 0.29 -7.76
C PRO A 94 9.35 -0.09 -6.60
N HIS A 95 8.83 -0.05 -5.38
CA HIS A 95 9.59 -0.39 -4.17
C HIS A 95 9.18 -1.76 -3.64
N ARG A 96 10.16 -2.63 -3.40
CA ARG A 96 9.92 -3.92 -2.73
C ARG A 96 9.87 -3.72 -1.22
N LEU A 97 8.73 -4.01 -0.63
CA LEU A 97 8.49 -3.97 0.80
C LEU A 97 8.55 -5.39 1.39
N ASP A 98 9.64 -5.70 2.08
CA ASP A 98 9.86 -7.00 2.71
C ASP A 98 8.88 -7.26 3.87
N PRO A 99 8.71 -8.53 4.31
CA PRO A 99 7.88 -8.86 5.46
C PRO A 99 8.26 -8.07 6.70
N TYR A 100 7.26 -7.53 7.40
CA TYR A 100 7.41 -6.72 8.63
C TYR A 100 8.14 -5.38 8.45
N ALA A 101 8.49 -4.99 7.22
CA ALA A 101 9.11 -3.71 6.91
C ALA A 101 8.09 -2.58 6.76
N GLU A 102 8.58 -1.35 6.85
CA GLU A 102 7.84 -0.11 6.62
C GLU A 102 8.61 0.80 5.67
N VAL A 103 7.88 1.49 4.81
CA VAL A 103 8.40 2.54 3.91
C VAL A 103 7.47 3.74 3.98
N SER A 104 8.02 4.95 3.84
CA SER A 104 7.26 6.20 3.88
C SER A 104 7.61 7.09 2.70
N TRP A 105 6.58 7.72 2.12
CA TRP A 105 6.72 8.79 1.14
C TRP A 105 6.12 10.07 1.70
N TYR A 106 6.63 11.22 1.25
CA TYR A 106 6.32 12.50 1.88
C TYR A 106 5.69 13.46 0.87
N LEU A 107 4.69 14.20 1.35
CA LEU A 107 4.03 15.29 0.64
C LEU A 107 4.09 16.54 1.52
N GLY A 108 4.39 17.70 0.95
CA GLY A 108 4.38 18.96 1.69
C GLY A 108 2.96 19.31 2.15
N GLU A 109 2.80 19.79 3.39
CA GLU A 109 1.48 20.22 3.88
C GLU A 109 0.87 21.35 3.06
N GLU A 110 1.70 22.26 2.53
CA GLU A 110 1.25 23.33 1.64
C GLU A 110 0.56 22.80 0.38
N GLU A 111 1.05 21.69 -0.17
CA GLU A 111 0.43 21.04 -1.33
C GLU A 111 -0.90 20.38 -0.96
N VAL A 112 -0.99 19.78 0.22
CA VAL A 112 -2.26 19.24 0.76
C VAL A 112 -3.28 20.36 0.94
N ASP A 113 -2.88 21.48 1.55
CA ASP A 113 -3.75 22.63 1.78
C ASP A 113 -4.19 23.28 0.50
N ARG A 114 -3.29 23.42 -0.49
CA ARG A 114 -3.64 23.91 -1.82
C ARG A 114 -4.71 23.03 -2.47
N ILE A 115 -4.55 21.71 -2.44
CA ILE A 115 -5.55 20.77 -2.99
C ILE A 115 -6.89 20.91 -2.27
N CYS A 116 -6.87 21.04 -0.95
CA CYS A 116 -8.07 21.27 -0.14
C CYS A 116 -8.79 22.57 -0.54
N GLN A 117 -8.04 23.67 -0.70
CA GLN A 117 -8.59 24.97 -1.09
C GLN A 117 -9.15 24.96 -2.52
N GLU A 118 -8.38 24.46 -3.49
CA GLU A 118 -8.76 24.44 -4.91
C GLU A 118 -10.02 23.60 -5.16
N ARG A 119 -10.21 22.53 -4.39
CA ARG A 119 -11.35 21.61 -4.56
C ARG A 119 -12.46 21.81 -3.54
N GLY A 120 -12.31 22.73 -2.60
CA GLY A 120 -13.28 22.96 -1.53
C GLY A 120 -13.51 21.72 -0.64
N ILE A 121 -12.47 20.93 -0.40
CA ILE A 121 -12.52 19.71 0.42
C ILE A 121 -11.70 19.86 1.70
N SER A 122 -12.11 19.18 2.76
CA SER A 122 -11.36 19.11 4.02
C SER A 122 -10.31 17.99 3.98
N ARG A 123 -9.20 18.17 4.72
CA ARG A 123 -8.20 17.11 4.96
C ARG A 123 -8.85 15.82 5.49
N ALA A 124 -9.90 15.94 6.32
CA ALA A 124 -10.64 14.80 6.86
C ALA A 124 -11.36 13.95 5.81
N GLN A 125 -11.54 14.47 4.59
CA GLN A 125 -12.13 13.74 3.47
C GLN A 125 -11.06 13.03 2.61
N MET A 126 -9.78 13.33 2.83
CA MET A 126 -8.67 12.70 2.12
C MET A 126 -8.19 11.44 2.85
N ARG A 127 -7.74 10.43 2.10
CA ARG A 127 -7.22 9.18 2.66
C ARG A 127 -5.90 8.79 1.99
N PRO A 128 -4.85 8.39 2.73
CA PRO A 128 -3.62 7.91 2.11
C PRO A 128 -3.85 6.57 1.43
N PHE A 129 -3.21 6.34 0.28
CA PHE A 129 -3.26 5.06 -0.40
C PHE A 129 -1.90 4.63 -0.93
N VAL A 130 -1.76 3.32 -1.15
CA VAL A 130 -0.69 2.73 -1.95
C VAL A 130 -1.25 1.69 -2.90
N ASN A 131 -0.67 1.56 -4.08
CA ASN A 131 -0.96 0.48 -5.01
C ASN A 131 0.04 -0.65 -4.82
N VAL A 132 -0.48 -1.86 -4.65
CA VAL A 132 0.30 -3.08 -4.45
C VAL A 132 0.12 -3.96 -5.68
N SER A 133 1.23 -4.34 -6.30
CA SER A 133 1.21 -5.25 -7.45
C SER A 133 0.44 -6.54 -7.12
N GLY A 134 -0.52 -6.91 -7.96
CA GLY A 134 -1.37 -8.09 -7.78
C GLY A 134 -2.44 -8.01 -6.67
N GLN A 135 -2.45 -7.00 -5.80
CA GLN A 135 -3.47 -6.81 -4.76
C GLN A 135 -4.30 -5.53 -4.91
N GLY A 136 -3.94 -4.67 -5.86
CA GLY A 136 -4.61 -3.40 -6.11
C GLY A 136 -4.34 -2.34 -5.04
N ARG A 137 -5.25 -1.37 -4.95
CA ARG A 137 -5.14 -0.21 -4.06
C ARG A 137 -5.45 -0.59 -2.60
N LYS A 138 -4.59 -0.18 -1.68
CA LYS A 138 -4.79 -0.25 -0.23
C LYS A 138 -4.93 1.15 0.32
N VAL A 139 -5.93 1.38 1.16
CA VAL A 139 -6.29 2.72 1.64
C VAL A 139 -6.24 2.76 3.16
N GLY A 140 -5.65 3.82 3.71
CA GLY A 140 -5.58 4.09 5.14
C GLY A 140 -6.82 4.80 5.69
N LYS A 141 -6.69 5.25 6.95
CA LYS A 141 -7.68 6.10 7.61
C LYS A 141 -7.63 7.53 7.08
N PRO A 142 -8.74 8.30 7.18
CA PRO A 142 -8.74 9.70 6.78
C PRO A 142 -7.70 10.56 7.51
N LEU A 143 -7.37 11.72 6.95
CA LEU A 143 -6.38 12.63 7.56
C LEU A 143 -6.92 13.44 8.76
N GLY A 144 -8.22 13.36 9.03
CA GLY A 144 -8.88 13.96 10.20
C GLY A 144 -8.67 13.18 11.49
#